data_AF-A0A431LDW9-F1
#
_entry.id   AF-A0A431LDW9-F1
#
_cell.length_a   1.000
_cell.length_b   1.000
_cell.length_c   1.000
_cell.angle_alpha   90.00
_cell.angle_beta   90.00
_cell.angle_gamma   90.00
#
_symmetry.space_group_name_H-M   'P 1'
#
loop_
_entity.id
_entity.type
_entity.pdbx_description
1 polymer ?
#
loop_
_entity_poly.entity_id
_entity_poly.type
_entity_poly.pdbx_seq_one_letter_code
_entity_poly.pdbx_strand_id
1 'polypeptide(L)'
;MMTMRYIIPLSFAGCLLVCISCSTAFAGNAEWEQATHLYSQGDYRSALSGFQKIAERMPRDPSVHYMLGQCYKNLNNTKQAVSELEWVSKYATDPRIKNGAIALLAQMKQGTSITSSGGIIPGAISPYSVAPFASTSSSTQPAKIPPPKTLLNDSVSYTVSEAYKKGWVPCKGTNCLNYGTSGWHHEKVEGYPDSNMWMVYPKPDGKQYISQLHVGELVKDGVRMGACPVCNGSGWVPAK
;
A
#
# COMPACT_ATOMS: atom_id res chain seq x y z
N MET A 1 -24.14 72.78 14.33
CA MET A 1 -25.02 71.78 14.99
C MET A 1 -25.33 70.73 13.91
N MET A 2 -25.01 69.44 13.98
CA MET A 2 -24.59 68.52 15.02
C MET A 2 -23.55 67.55 14.43
N THR A 3 -22.45 67.31 15.14
CA THR A 3 -21.48 66.25 14.84
C THR A 3 -22.02 64.92 15.33
N MET A 4 -22.42 64.02 14.42
CA MET A 4 -22.86 62.67 14.77
C MET A 4 -21.67 61.70 14.71
N ARG A 5 -21.11 61.38 15.88
CA ARG A 5 -20.06 60.37 16.07
C ARG A 5 -20.71 58.99 16.03
N TYR A 6 -20.42 58.20 15.00
CA TYR A 6 -20.75 56.78 14.97
C TYR A 6 -19.57 55.98 15.53
N ILE A 7 -19.79 55.39 16.70
CA ILE A 7 -18.91 54.40 17.33
C ILE A 7 -19.28 53.04 16.73
N ILE A 8 -18.38 52.47 15.91
CA ILE A 8 -18.53 51.11 15.38
C ILE A 8 -17.92 50.16 16.43
N PRO A 9 -18.69 49.23 17.03
CA PRO A 9 -18.15 48.32 18.03
C PRO A 9 -17.17 47.31 17.40
N LEU A 10 -15.97 47.32 17.95
CA LEU A 10 -14.84 46.44 17.67
C LEU A 10 -15.17 45.02 18.13
N SER A 11 -15.81 44.21 17.31
CA SER A 11 -16.16 42.83 17.68
C SER A 11 -16.21 41.84 16.52
N PHE A 12 -15.32 41.94 15.52
CA PHE A 12 -15.13 40.86 14.54
C PHE A 12 -13.70 40.85 13.98
N ALA A 13 -12.71 40.57 14.83
CA ALA A 13 -11.32 40.36 14.39
C ALA A 13 -10.70 39.14 15.07
N GLY A 14 -11.46 38.05 15.17
CA GLY A 14 -11.05 36.82 15.85
C GLY A 14 -11.51 35.57 15.11
N CYS A 15 -11.37 35.51 13.79
CA CYS A 15 -11.61 34.27 13.04
C CYS A 15 -10.87 34.26 11.70
N LEU A 16 -9.55 34.46 11.72
CA LEU A 16 -8.72 34.34 10.51
C LEU A 16 -7.43 33.52 10.74
N LEU A 17 -7.39 32.69 11.79
CA LEU A 17 -6.21 31.90 12.16
C LEU A 17 -6.46 30.40 12.36
N VAL A 18 -7.54 29.84 11.78
CA VAL A 18 -7.75 28.40 11.78
C VAL A 18 -8.32 27.99 10.43
N CYS A 19 -7.46 27.79 9.42
CA CYS A 19 -7.76 26.98 8.21
C CYS A 19 -6.59 26.88 7.20
N ILE A 20 -5.33 26.75 7.63
CA ILE A 20 -4.21 26.42 6.69
C ILE A 20 -3.41 25.19 7.16
N SER A 21 -4.01 24.28 7.91
CA SER A 21 -3.36 23.02 8.29
C SER A 21 -4.24 21.80 8.04
N CYS A 22 -4.94 21.78 6.90
CA CYS A 22 -5.72 20.62 6.47
C CYS A 22 -5.61 20.42 4.95
N SER A 23 -4.38 20.26 4.43
CA SER A 23 -4.18 19.83 3.04
C SER A 23 -3.16 18.70 2.89
N THR A 24 -2.40 18.37 3.92
CA THR A 24 -1.29 17.41 3.78
C THR A 24 -1.72 15.94 3.95
N ALA A 25 -2.96 15.65 4.33
CA ALA A 25 -3.44 14.26 4.47
C ALA A 25 -4.03 13.67 3.18
N PHE A 26 -4.42 14.49 2.20
CA PHE A 26 -5.04 14.01 0.94
C PHE A 26 -4.04 13.88 -0.23
N ALA A 27 -2.88 14.53 -0.15
CA ALA A 27 -1.90 14.56 -1.24
C ALA A 27 -1.14 13.23 -1.45
N GLY A 28 -0.99 12.41 -0.41
CA GLY A 28 -0.25 11.14 -0.48
C GLY A 28 -0.84 10.13 -1.47
N ASN A 29 -2.17 10.07 -1.55
CA ASN A 29 -2.87 9.12 -2.43
C ASN A 29 -2.83 9.58 -3.88
N ALA A 30 -3.05 10.87 -4.14
CA ALA A 30 -3.06 11.42 -5.50
C ALA A 30 -1.69 11.34 -6.18
N GLU A 31 -0.60 11.62 -5.45
CA GLU A 31 0.75 11.53 -6.00
C GLU A 31 1.17 10.07 -6.26
N TRP A 32 0.78 9.14 -5.39
CA TRP A 32 1.01 7.71 -5.59
C TRP A 32 0.29 7.19 -6.83
N GLU A 33 -0.98 7.56 -7.01
CA GLU A 33 -1.78 7.17 -8.18
C GLU A 33 -1.18 7.75 -9.46
N GLN A 34 -0.74 9.00 -9.46
CA GLN A 34 -0.08 9.63 -10.61
C GLN A 34 1.24 8.92 -10.96
N ALA A 35 2.11 8.66 -9.99
CA ALA A 35 3.39 7.97 -10.22
C ALA A 35 3.16 6.53 -10.72
N THR A 36 2.14 5.85 -10.19
CA THR A 36 1.76 4.49 -10.62
C THR A 36 1.16 4.50 -12.02
N HIS A 37 0.37 5.52 -12.38
CA HIS A 37 -0.14 5.70 -13.73
C HIS A 37 1.01 5.92 -14.73
N LEU A 38 1.97 6.79 -14.41
CA LEU A 38 3.16 6.97 -15.26
C LEU A 38 3.95 5.67 -15.42
N TYR A 39 4.07 4.88 -14.35
CA TYR A 39 4.70 3.57 -14.40
C TYR A 39 3.95 2.60 -15.33
N SER A 40 2.61 2.55 -15.27
CA SER A 40 1.81 1.66 -16.13
C SER A 40 1.83 2.09 -17.60
N GLN A 41 2.01 3.38 -17.87
CA GLN A 41 2.24 3.91 -19.23
C GLN A 41 3.66 3.63 -19.76
N GLY A 42 4.54 3.03 -18.95
CA GLY A 42 5.93 2.75 -19.31
C GLY A 42 6.85 3.97 -19.23
N ASP A 43 6.36 5.13 -18.76
CA ASP A 43 7.20 6.29 -18.48
C ASP A 43 7.88 6.14 -17.12
N TYR A 44 8.86 5.25 -17.08
CA TYR A 44 9.60 4.92 -15.86
C TYR A 44 10.44 6.09 -15.35
N ARG A 45 10.81 7.05 -16.20
CA ARG A 45 11.61 8.22 -15.81
C ARG A 45 10.75 9.21 -15.03
N SER A 46 9.55 9.51 -15.51
CA SER A 46 8.62 10.39 -14.79
C SER A 46 8.07 9.70 -13.55
N ALA A 47 7.78 8.39 -13.62
CA ALA A 47 7.40 7.59 -12.45
C ALA A 47 8.47 7.61 -11.36
N LEU A 48 9.75 7.45 -11.73
CA LEU A 48 10.88 7.53 -10.80
C LEU A 48 10.92 8.87 -10.08
N SER A 49 10.77 9.98 -10.81
CA SER A 49 10.72 11.33 -10.21
C SER A 49 9.56 11.48 -9.23
N GLY A 50 8.38 10.94 -9.56
CA GLY A 50 7.22 10.91 -8.67
C GLY A 50 7.49 10.11 -7.39
N PHE A 51 8.00 8.90 -7.51
CA PHE A 51 8.30 8.05 -6.35
C PHE A 51 9.45 8.59 -5.48
N GLN A 52 10.42 9.32 -6.05
CA GLN A 52 11.47 9.99 -5.26
C GLN A 52 10.88 11.08 -4.34
N LYS A 53 9.95 11.90 -4.84
CA LYS A 53 9.24 12.90 -4.03
C LYS A 53 8.39 12.25 -2.92
N ILE A 54 7.82 11.10 -3.21
CA ILE A 54 7.09 10.31 -2.21
C ILE A 54 8.08 9.78 -1.15
N ALA A 55 9.26 9.30 -1.56
CA ALA A 55 10.30 8.80 -0.66
C ALA A 55 10.88 9.86 0.27
N GLU A 56 10.95 11.13 -0.15
CA GLU A 56 11.36 12.24 0.73
C GLU A 56 10.44 12.39 1.95
N ARG A 57 9.15 12.10 1.78
CA ARG A 57 8.13 12.19 2.84
C ARG A 57 7.95 10.87 3.58
N MET A 58 8.11 9.75 2.90
CA MET A 58 7.97 8.40 3.43
C MET A 58 9.24 7.56 3.23
N PRO A 59 10.39 7.96 3.82
CA PRO A 59 11.71 7.35 3.55
C PRO A 59 11.89 5.95 4.15
N ARG A 60 10.86 5.41 4.81
CA ARG A 60 10.87 4.08 5.43
C ARG A 60 9.73 3.20 4.94
N ASP A 61 8.95 3.65 3.97
CA ASP A 61 7.87 2.85 3.41
C ASP A 61 8.45 1.87 2.37
N PRO A 62 8.40 0.56 2.63
CA PRO A 62 8.92 -0.44 1.70
C PRO A 62 8.18 -0.46 0.36
N SER A 63 6.95 0.04 0.29
CA SER A 63 6.18 0.14 -0.94
C SER A 63 6.81 1.14 -1.91
N VAL A 64 7.29 2.27 -1.38
CA VAL A 64 7.96 3.31 -2.18
C VAL A 64 9.30 2.81 -2.69
N HIS A 65 10.10 2.19 -1.82
CA HIS A 65 11.38 1.58 -2.21
C HIS A 65 11.19 0.44 -3.24
N TYR A 66 10.11 -0.33 -3.13
CA TYR A 66 9.79 -1.36 -4.11
C TYR A 66 9.45 -0.76 -5.48
N MET A 67 8.65 0.30 -5.53
CA MET A 67 8.35 1.02 -6.77
C MET A 67 9.57 1.70 -7.38
N LEU A 68 10.45 2.30 -6.56
CA LEU A 68 11.73 2.84 -7.01
C LEU A 68 12.61 1.75 -7.64
N GLY A 69 12.74 0.61 -6.96
CA GLY A 69 13.48 -0.55 -7.47
C GLY A 69 12.95 -1.05 -8.82
N GLN A 70 11.63 -1.10 -8.99
CA GLN A 70 11.00 -1.43 -10.27
C GLN A 70 11.25 -0.38 -11.35
N CYS A 71 11.17 0.92 -11.04
CA CYS A 71 11.47 1.98 -11.99
C CYS A 71 12.94 1.90 -12.46
N TYR A 72 13.88 1.76 -11.53
CA TYR A 72 15.30 1.61 -11.86
C TYR A 72 15.57 0.35 -12.69
N LYS A 73 14.89 -0.77 -12.41
CA LYS A 73 15.02 -2.00 -13.21
C LYS A 73 14.61 -1.75 -14.65
N ASN A 74 13.45 -1.14 -14.89
CA ASN A 74 12.95 -0.88 -16.24
C ASN A 74 13.75 0.21 -16.98
N LEU A 75 14.48 1.06 -16.25
CA LEU A 75 15.45 2.01 -16.81
C LEU A 75 16.84 1.40 -17.02
N ASN A 76 17.01 0.09 -16.88
CA ASN A 76 18.29 -0.64 -16.94
C ASN A 76 19.34 -0.17 -15.93
N ASN A 77 18.90 0.48 -14.84
CA ASN A 77 19.77 0.96 -13.79
C ASN A 77 19.92 -0.09 -12.67
N THR A 78 20.60 -1.18 -13.03
CA THR A 78 20.66 -2.41 -12.23
C THR A 78 21.21 -2.18 -10.81
N LYS A 79 22.21 -1.30 -10.64
CA LYS A 79 22.83 -1.07 -9.32
C LYS A 79 21.84 -0.44 -8.33
N GLN A 80 21.19 0.64 -8.74
CA GLN A 80 20.17 1.32 -7.94
C GLN A 80 18.98 0.40 -7.69
N ALA A 81 18.52 -0.33 -8.71
CA ALA A 81 17.43 -1.29 -8.56
C ALA A 81 17.72 -2.36 -7.50
N VAL A 82 18.91 -2.96 -7.53
CA VAL A 82 19.32 -3.96 -6.52
C VAL A 82 19.35 -3.34 -5.13
N SER A 83 19.94 -2.15 -4.96
CA SER A 83 20.03 -1.47 -3.67
C SER A 83 18.64 -1.24 -3.04
N GLU A 84 17.69 -0.72 -3.82
CA GLU A 84 16.33 -0.46 -3.35
C GLU A 84 15.60 -1.76 -2.99
N LEU A 85 15.70 -2.78 -3.83
CA LEU A 85 15.04 -4.06 -3.61
C LEU A 85 15.66 -4.86 -2.45
N GLU A 86 16.97 -4.75 -2.22
CA GLU A 86 17.64 -5.37 -1.07
C GLU A 86 17.16 -4.74 0.24
N TRP A 87 17.04 -3.41 0.26
CA TRP A 87 16.44 -2.70 1.38
C TRP A 87 15.04 -3.22 1.67
N VAL A 88 14.19 -3.32 0.66
CA VAL A 88 12.83 -3.88 0.79
C VAL A 88 12.87 -5.31 1.30
N SER A 89 13.75 -6.17 0.78
CA SER A 89 13.83 -7.58 1.22
C SER A 89 14.17 -7.72 2.70
N LYS A 90 14.93 -6.77 3.24
CA LYS A 90 15.41 -6.77 4.63
C LYS A 90 14.40 -6.14 5.58
N TYR A 91 13.78 -5.03 5.20
CA TYR A 91 12.99 -4.19 6.10
C TYR A 91 11.47 -4.29 5.89
N ALA A 92 11.00 -4.80 4.74
CA ALA A 92 9.57 -5.00 4.54
C ALA A 92 9.01 -6.08 5.48
N THR A 93 7.96 -5.71 6.19
CA THR A 93 7.15 -6.65 7.00
C THR A 93 6.05 -7.29 6.17
N ASP A 94 5.55 -6.61 5.12
CA ASP A 94 4.57 -7.16 4.18
C ASP A 94 5.23 -8.21 3.28
N PRO A 95 4.83 -9.50 3.37
CA PRO A 95 5.40 -10.57 2.56
C PRO A 95 5.22 -10.37 1.05
N ARG A 96 4.18 -9.65 0.61
CA ARG A 96 3.92 -9.42 -0.83
C ARG A 96 5.02 -8.56 -1.44
N ILE A 97 5.33 -7.46 -0.77
CA ILE A 97 6.35 -6.51 -1.18
C ILE A 97 7.74 -7.12 -1.00
N LYS A 98 7.95 -7.80 0.14
CA LYS A 98 9.20 -8.52 0.43
C LYS A 98 9.50 -9.62 -0.60
N ASN A 99 8.55 -10.51 -0.86
CA ASN A 99 8.73 -11.62 -1.80
C ASN A 99 8.80 -11.11 -3.25
N GLY A 100 8.04 -10.07 -3.59
CA GLY A 100 8.18 -9.38 -4.88
C GLY A 100 9.60 -8.86 -5.07
N ALA A 101 10.17 -8.22 -4.05
CA ALA A 101 11.55 -7.72 -4.11
C ALA A 101 12.56 -8.86 -4.22
N ILE A 102 12.40 -9.95 -3.46
CA ILE A 102 13.26 -11.13 -3.54
C ILE A 102 13.20 -11.78 -4.93
N ALA A 103 12.00 -11.89 -5.51
CA ALA A 103 11.82 -12.46 -6.84
C ALA A 103 12.47 -11.60 -7.93
N LEU A 104 12.31 -10.27 -7.85
CA LEU A 104 12.99 -9.34 -8.76
C LEU A 104 14.51 -9.40 -8.60
N LEU A 105 15.03 -9.43 -7.37
CA LEU A 105 16.47 -9.61 -7.12
C LEU A 105 17.00 -10.92 -7.70
N ALA A 106 16.23 -12.01 -7.60
CA ALA A 106 16.61 -13.29 -8.18
C ALA A 106 16.67 -13.22 -9.72
N GLN A 107 15.69 -12.60 -10.37
CA GLN A 107 15.68 -12.38 -11.82
C GLN A 107 16.88 -11.55 -12.27
N MET A 108 17.19 -10.47 -11.55
CA MET A 108 18.31 -9.59 -11.88
C MET A 108 19.66 -10.27 -11.69
N LYS A 109 19.79 -11.20 -10.74
CA LYS A 109 20.99 -12.04 -10.56
C LYS A 109 21.13 -13.15 -11.61
N GLN A 110 20.02 -13.61 -12.19
CA GLN A 110 20.04 -14.60 -13.28
C GLN A 110 20.29 -13.96 -14.65
N GLY A 111 19.95 -12.68 -14.83
CA GLY A 111 20.26 -11.90 -16.03
C GLY A 111 21.68 -11.30 -16.06
N THR A 112 22.53 -11.56 -15.05
CA THR A 112 23.91 -11.04 -14.96
C THR A 112 24.98 -11.97 -15.52
N SER A 113 24.63 -12.86 -16.44
CA SER A 113 25.58 -13.21 -17.50
C SER A 113 25.44 -12.16 -18.59
N ILE A 114 26.58 -11.60 -19.00
CA ILE A 114 26.81 -10.63 -20.09
C ILE A 114 26.43 -9.14 -19.87
N THR A 115 27.49 -8.34 -19.87
CA THR A 115 27.63 -6.89 -20.16
C THR A 115 27.23 -5.85 -19.11
N SER A 116 28.25 -5.37 -18.39
CA SER A 116 28.29 -4.02 -17.86
C SER A 116 28.32 -3.00 -19.00
N SER A 117 27.36 -2.10 -19.05
CA SER A 117 27.55 -0.77 -19.65
C SER A 117 26.84 0.24 -18.76
N GLY A 118 27.64 1.04 -18.06
CA GLY A 118 27.17 2.09 -17.17
C GLY A 118 26.47 3.19 -17.96
N GLY A 119 25.17 3.36 -17.71
CA GLY A 119 24.45 4.59 -18.02
C GLY A 119 24.58 5.56 -16.85
N ILE A 120 25.51 6.50 -16.94
CA ILE A 120 25.71 7.54 -15.93
C ILE A 120 24.65 8.61 -16.16
N ILE A 121 23.79 8.85 -15.18
CA ILE A 121 23.01 10.08 -15.12
C ILE A 121 23.78 11.02 -14.19
N PRO A 122 24.25 12.20 -14.64
CA PRO A 122 24.92 13.15 -13.77
C PRO A 122 23.89 13.82 -12.86
N GLY A 123 24.11 13.75 -11.55
CA GLY A 123 23.39 14.53 -10.55
C GLY A 123 22.54 13.72 -9.57
N ALA A 124 23.19 13.07 -8.60
CA ALA A 124 22.56 12.74 -7.33
C ALA A 124 23.63 12.74 -6.23
N ILE A 125 23.81 13.91 -5.61
CA ILE A 125 24.60 14.05 -4.39
C ILE A 125 23.69 13.54 -3.26
N SER A 126 24.09 12.44 -2.64
CA SER A 126 23.40 11.85 -1.48
C SER A 126 23.81 12.57 -0.20
N PRO A 127 22.86 12.89 0.70
CA PRO A 127 23.18 13.00 2.10
C PRO A 127 22.14 12.29 2.97
N TYR A 128 22.15 10.96 3.00
CA TYR A 128 21.51 10.22 4.09
C TYR A 128 22.53 9.30 4.76
N SER A 129 23.38 9.91 5.59
CA SER A 129 24.12 9.26 6.64
C SER A 129 23.18 8.88 7.79
N VAL A 130 22.96 7.58 8.00
CA VAL A 130 22.22 7.07 9.16
C VAL A 130 23.14 6.98 10.38
N ALA A 131 22.83 7.76 11.42
CA ALA A 131 23.36 7.57 12.77
C ALA A 131 22.65 6.38 13.47
N PRO A 132 23.33 5.65 14.37
CA PRO A 132 22.77 4.47 15.02
C PRO A 132 21.86 4.87 16.18
N PHE A 133 20.59 4.42 16.17
CA PHE A 133 19.72 4.53 17.34
C PHE A 133 19.75 3.25 18.17
N ALA A 134 20.01 3.46 19.46
CA ALA A 134 20.07 2.48 20.51
C ALA A 134 18.76 1.69 20.66
N SER A 135 18.91 0.39 20.86
CA SER A 135 17.86 -0.57 21.16
C SER A 135 17.44 -0.48 22.63
N THR A 136 16.17 -0.14 22.87
CA THR A 136 15.46 -0.52 24.09
C THR A 136 14.52 -1.66 23.78
N SER A 137 14.81 -2.81 24.36
CA SER A 137 14.05 -4.06 24.27
C SER A 137 12.71 -3.98 25.00
N SER A 138 11.61 -4.30 24.32
CA SER A 138 10.40 -4.83 24.95
C SER A 138 10.06 -6.15 24.27
N SER A 139 9.91 -7.20 25.07
CA SER A 139 9.71 -8.56 24.60
C SER A 139 8.30 -8.76 24.07
N THR A 140 8.19 -9.20 22.83
CA THR A 140 6.99 -9.89 22.32
C THR A 140 7.48 -10.91 21.30
N GLN A 141 6.97 -12.14 21.39
CA GLN A 141 7.27 -13.21 20.45
C GLN A 141 7.11 -12.73 18.99
N PRO A 142 7.88 -13.26 18.03
CA PRO A 142 7.79 -12.82 16.63
C PRO A 142 6.34 -12.94 16.16
N ALA A 143 5.75 -11.81 15.77
CA ALA A 143 4.36 -11.75 15.33
C ALA A 143 4.15 -12.73 14.18
N LYS A 144 3.27 -13.71 14.39
CA LYS A 144 2.86 -14.65 13.36
C LYS A 144 2.32 -13.85 12.17
N ILE A 145 2.83 -14.11 10.97
CA ILE A 145 2.44 -13.38 9.75
C ILE A 145 1.10 -13.92 9.22
N PRO A 146 0.08 -13.07 8.99
CA PRO A 146 -1.21 -13.52 8.48
C PRO A 146 -1.13 -14.05 7.04
N PRO A 147 -2.00 -14.99 6.65
CA PRO A 147 -2.09 -15.46 5.27
C PRO A 147 -2.36 -14.33 4.28
N PRO A 148 -1.96 -14.49 3.00
CA PRO A 148 -2.22 -13.48 1.97
C PRO A 148 -3.72 -13.27 1.76
N LYS A 149 -4.08 -12.04 1.38
CA LYS A 149 -5.44 -11.68 0.98
C LYS A 149 -5.80 -12.19 -0.40
N THR A 150 -4.84 -12.53 -1.25
CA THR A 150 -5.07 -13.04 -2.61
C THR A 150 -5.05 -14.56 -2.60
N LEU A 151 -5.99 -15.16 -3.34
CA LEU A 151 -6.00 -16.60 -3.53
C LEU A 151 -4.88 -16.99 -4.48
N LEU A 152 -4.13 -18.04 -4.12
CA LEU A 152 -3.02 -18.55 -4.94
C LEU A 152 -3.52 -19.44 -6.09
N ASN A 153 -4.69 -20.08 -5.90
CA ASN A 153 -5.21 -21.15 -6.76
C ASN A 153 -6.72 -21.01 -7.03
N ASP A 154 -7.27 -19.78 -6.98
CA ASP A 154 -8.71 -19.52 -7.24
C ASP A 154 -9.67 -20.29 -6.31
N SER A 155 -9.17 -20.77 -5.16
CA SER A 155 -9.93 -21.58 -4.22
C SER A 155 -9.90 -20.99 -2.82
N VAL A 156 -11.06 -20.46 -2.39
CA VAL A 156 -11.30 -20.04 -1.01
C VAL A 156 -11.10 -21.22 -0.06
N SER A 157 -11.68 -22.38 -0.38
CA SER A 157 -11.61 -23.58 0.45
C SER A 157 -10.17 -24.03 0.70
N TYR A 158 -9.33 -24.03 -0.35
CA TYR A 158 -7.91 -24.36 -0.20
C TYR A 158 -7.19 -23.35 0.69
N THR A 159 -7.39 -22.05 0.45
CA THR A 159 -6.75 -20.98 1.23
C THR A 159 -7.14 -21.03 2.70
N VAL A 160 -8.43 -21.23 2.99
CA VAL A 160 -8.94 -21.40 4.35
C VAL A 160 -8.37 -22.67 4.99
N SER A 161 -8.28 -23.78 4.26
CA SER A 161 -7.68 -25.02 4.79
C SER A 161 -6.19 -24.85 5.14
N GLU A 162 -5.43 -24.17 4.30
CA GLU A 162 -4.00 -23.89 4.54
C GLU A 162 -3.81 -22.91 5.69
N ALA A 163 -4.69 -21.91 5.81
CA ALA A 163 -4.71 -21.00 6.95
C ALA A 163 -4.97 -21.75 8.26
N TYR A 164 -5.94 -22.67 8.29
CA TYR A 164 -6.22 -23.50 9.47
C TYR A 164 -5.02 -24.38 9.86
N LYS A 165 -4.36 -25.04 8.90
CA LYS A 165 -3.13 -25.82 9.17
C LYS A 165 -2.03 -24.97 9.80
N LYS A 166 -1.96 -23.69 9.43
CA LYS A 166 -1.01 -22.72 9.97
C LYS A 166 -1.51 -22.04 11.24
N GLY A 167 -2.64 -22.46 11.82
CA GLY A 167 -3.21 -21.90 13.05
C GLY A 167 -3.72 -20.48 12.89
N TRP A 168 -4.36 -20.20 11.75
CA TRP A 168 -5.11 -18.98 11.48
C TRP A 168 -6.58 -19.32 11.27
N VAL A 169 -7.47 -18.44 11.71
CA VAL A 169 -8.91 -18.54 11.45
C VAL A 169 -9.40 -17.25 10.80
N PRO A 170 -10.45 -17.29 9.96
CA PRO A 170 -11.04 -16.07 9.43
C PRO A 170 -11.47 -15.12 10.55
N CYS A 171 -11.28 -13.82 10.33
CA CYS A 171 -11.64 -12.80 11.30
C CYS A 171 -13.14 -12.85 11.61
N LYS A 172 -13.48 -12.84 12.90
CA LYS A 172 -14.88 -12.81 13.38
C LYS A 172 -15.37 -11.40 13.72
N GLY A 173 -14.63 -10.37 13.30
CA GLY A 173 -15.03 -8.97 13.50
C GLY A 173 -16.34 -8.68 12.77
N THR A 174 -17.24 -7.95 13.41
CA THR A 174 -18.51 -7.53 12.81
C THR A 174 -18.25 -6.80 11.49
N ASN A 175 -18.98 -7.18 10.43
CA ASN A 175 -18.84 -6.64 9.08
C ASN A 175 -17.44 -6.81 8.44
N CYS A 176 -16.53 -7.59 9.04
CA CYS A 176 -15.24 -7.84 8.43
C CYS A 176 -15.41 -8.76 7.22
N LEU A 177 -15.02 -8.29 6.04
CA LEU A 177 -14.93 -9.12 4.86
C LEU A 177 -13.80 -10.14 5.04
N ASN A 178 -14.12 -11.43 4.98
CA ASN A 178 -13.15 -12.49 5.17
C ASN A 178 -13.55 -13.74 4.37
N TYR A 179 -12.63 -14.70 4.28
CA TYR A 179 -12.85 -15.94 3.52
C TYR A 179 -13.79 -16.94 4.20
N GLY A 180 -14.15 -16.71 5.47
CA GLY A 180 -15.22 -17.44 6.15
C GLY A 180 -16.62 -16.91 5.80
N THR A 181 -16.74 -15.73 5.17
CA THR A 181 -18.01 -15.23 4.64
C THR A 181 -18.42 -16.07 3.42
N SER A 182 -19.64 -16.58 3.39
CA SER A 182 -20.17 -17.28 2.21
C SER A 182 -20.51 -16.28 1.10
N GLY A 183 -20.47 -16.74 -0.16
CA GLY A 183 -20.85 -15.92 -1.33
C GLY A 183 -19.69 -15.54 -2.26
N TRP A 184 -18.47 -15.96 -1.95
CA TRP A 184 -17.34 -15.84 -2.87
C TRP A 184 -17.54 -16.69 -4.12
N HIS A 185 -17.41 -16.08 -5.29
CA HIS A 185 -17.46 -16.79 -6.58
C HIS A 185 -16.62 -16.08 -7.64
N HIS A 186 -16.36 -16.79 -8.73
CA HIS A 186 -15.82 -16.17 -9.95
C HIS A 186 -16.96 -15.58 -10.75
N GLU A 187 -16.79 -14.33 -11.16
CA GLU A 187 -17.63 -13.66 -12.13
C GLU A 187 -16.71 -12.81 -13.01
N LYS A 188 -16.92 -12.85 -14.32
CA LYS A 188 -16.15 -12.03 -15.24
C LYS A 188 -16.59 -10.58 -15.08
N VAL A 189 -15.72 -9.74 -14.52
CA VAL A 189 -15.95 -8.30 -14.37
C VAL A 189 -15.00 -7.57 -15.31
N GLU A 190 -15.55 -6.73 -16.18
CA GLU A 190 -14.77 -5.96 -17.14
C GLU A 190 -13.71 -5.11 -16.44
N GLY A 191 -12.49 -5.13 -16.96
CA GLY A 191 -11.35 -4.40 -16.40
C GLY A 191 -10.61 -5.12 -15.27
N TYR A 192 -10.98 -6.36 -14.92
CA TYR A 192 -10.31 -7.13 -13.87
C TYR A 192 -9.87 -8.53 -14.34
N PRO A 193 -8.84 -9.13 -13.72
CA PRO A 193 -8.43 -10.51 -14.02
C PRO A 193 -9.54 -11.52 -13.72
N ASP A 194 -9.66 -12.54 -14.56
CA ASP A 194 -10.63 -13.64 -14.38
C ASP A 194 -10.35 -14.49 -13.11
N SER A 195 -9.12 -14.43 -12.59
CA SER A 195 -8.73 -15.04 -11.31
C SER A 195 -9.24 -14.29 -10.07
N ASN A 196 -9.86 -13.12 -10.23
CA ASN A 196 -10.46 -12.42 -9.10
C ASN A 196 -11.73 -13.14 -8.65
N MET A 197 -11.83 -13.35 -7.34
CA MET A 197 -13.09 -13.69 -6.70
C MET A 197 -13.79 -12.46 -6.15
N TRP A 198 -15.12 -12.54 -6.16
CA TRP A 198 -16.00 -11.43 -5.85
C TRP A 198 -17.01 -11.81 -4.78
N MET A 199 -17.26 -10.85 -3.90
CA MET A 199 -18.50 -10.74 -3.16
C MET A 199 -19.42 -9.78 -3.90
N VAL A 200 -20.63 -10.24 -4.19
CA VAL A 200 -21.63 -9.47 -4.93
C VAL A 200 -22.72 -9.01 -3.99
N TYR A 201 -22.95 -7.72 -3.96
CA TYR A 201 -23.98 -7.09 -3.15
C TYR A 201 -25.06 -6.50 -4.06
N PRO A 202 -26.33 -6.90 -3.92
CA PRO A 202 -27.41 -6.32 -4.69
C PRO A 202 -27.61 -4.85 -4.30
N LYS A 203 -27.84 -4.01 -5.30
CA LYS A 203 -28.18 -2.58 -5.18
C LYS A 203 -29.42 -2.28 -6.01
N PRO A 204 -30.17 -1.20 -5.70
CA PRO A 204 -31.31 -0.78 -6.52
C PRO A 204 -30.94 -0.62 -8.01
N ASP A 205 -29.74 -0.09 -8.28
CA ASP A 205 -29.26 0.23 -9.63
C ASP A 205 -28.31 -0.85 -10.22
N GLY A 206 -28.25 -2.05 -9.63
CA GLY A 206 -27.45 -3.15 -10.15
C GLY A 206 -26.71 -3.97 -9.09
N LYS A 207 -25.45 -4.29 -9.34
CA LYS A 207 -24.60 -5.09 -8.46
C LYS A 207 -23.35 -4.32 -8.08
N GLN A 208 -22.99 -4.38 -6.79
CA GLN A 208 -21.70 -3.91 -6.31
C GLN A 208 -20.79 -5.11 -6.11
N TYR A 209 -19.62 -5.08 -6.75
CA TYR A 209 -18.60 -6.12 -6.64
C TYR A 209 -17.50 -5.66 -5.67
N ILE A 210 -17.12 -6.53 -4.75
CA ILE A 210 -15.95 -6.33 -3.89
C ILE A 210 -15.03 -7.53 -4.05
N SER A 211 -13.82 -7.28 -4.54
CA SER A 211 -12.85 -8.34 -4.81
C SER A 211 -12.17 -8.85 -3.52
N GLN A 212 -11.54 -10.01 -3.64
CA GLN A 212 -10.71 -10.63 -2.61
C GLN A 212 -9.59 -9.73 -2.06
N LEU A 213 -9.17 -8.70 -2.80
CA LEU A 213 -8.16 -7.74 -2.35
C LEU A 213 -8.59 -6.91 -1.13
N HIS A 214 -9.91 -6.78 -0.91
CA HIS A 214 -10.51 -6.06 0.21
C HIS A 214 -10.78 -6.94 1.43
N VAL A 215 -10.34 -8.21 1.42
CA VAL A 215 -10.36 -9.04 2.63
C VAL A 215 -9.66 -8.32 3.78
N GLY A 216 -10.30 -8.30 4.94
CA GLY A 216 -9.88 -7.57 6.12
C GLY A 216 -10.43 -6.14 6.21
N GLU A 217 -11.19 -5.65 5.23
CA GLU A 217 -11.94 -4.40 5.35
C GLU A 217 -13.32 -4.62 5.98
N LEU A 218 -13.86 -3.58 6.60
CA LEU A 218 -15.24 -3.52 7.02
C LEU A 218 -16.11 -3.25 5.79
N VAL A 219 -17.13 -4.07 5.56
CA VAL A 219 -18.08 -3.90 4.47
C VAL A 219 -19.50 -3.95 5.02
N LYS A 220 -20.29 -2.93 4.71
CA LYS A 220 -21.71 -2.87 5.04
C LYS A 220 -22.51 -2.57 3.77
N ASP A 221 -23.43 -3.47 3.42
CA ASP A 221 -24.28 -3.34 2.24
C ASP A 221 -23.47 -3.04 0.95
N GLY A 222 -22.33 -3.70 0.76
CA GLY A 222 -21.44 -3.46 -0.40
C GLY A 222 -20.61 -2.17 -0.36
N VAL A 223 -20.66 -1.41 0.73
CA VAL A 223 -19.83 -0.20 0.91
C VAL A 223 -18.64 -0.52 1.81
N ARG A 224 -17.42 -0.20 1.34
CA ARG A 224 -16.18 -0.36 2.12
C ARG A 224 -16.04 0.79 3.12
N MET A 225 -15.80 0.44 4.38
CA MET A 225 -15.71 1.38 5.51
C MET A 225 -14.28 1.51 6.08
N GLY A 226 -13.29 0.88 5.43
CA GLY A 226 -11.89 0.90 5.85
C GLY A 226 -11.43 -0.40 6.51
N ALA A 227 -10.22 -0.40 7.06
CA ALA A 227 -9.61 -1.60 7.64
C ALA A 227 -10.34 -2.08 8.90
N CYS A 228 -10.51 -3.40 9.04
CA CYS A 228 -11.07 -4.00 10.24
C CYS A 228 -10.07 -3.89 11.41
N PRO A 229 -10.47 -3.31 12.55
CA PRO A 229 -9.58 -3.13 13.71
C PRO A 229 -9.24 -4.45 14.41
N VAL A 230 -10.07 -5.48 14.25
CA VAL A 230 -9.86 -6.79 14.90
C VAL A 230 -8.71 -7.57 14.29
N CYS A 231 -8.61 -7.56 12.95
CA CYS A 231 -7.57 -8.28 12.21
C CYS A 231 -6.49 -7.35 11.63
N ASN A 232 -6.56 -6.06 11.97
CA ASN A 232 -5.74 -4.98 11.42
C ASN A 232 -5.66 -5.03 9.88
N GLY A 233 -6.81 -5.21 9.24
CA GLY A 233 -6.88 -5.27 7.78
C GLY A 233 -6.47 -6.60 7.15
N SER A 234 -6.11 -7.66 7.88
CA SER A 234 -5.65 -8.92 7.26
C SER A 234 -6.77 -9.88 6.83
N GLY A 235 -7.93 -9.80 7.47
CA GLY A 235 -9.01 -10.79 7.32
C GLY A 235 -8.81 -12.08 8.12
N TRP A 236 -7.69 -12.19 8.85
CA TRP A 236 -7.29 -13.36 9.61
C TRP A 236 -6.96 -13.01 11.05
N VAL A 237 -7.22 -13.93 11.97
CA VAL A 237 -6.76 -13.84 13.37
C VAL A 237 -6.12 -15.16 13.79
N PRO A 238 -5.15 -15.17 14.73
CA PRO A 238 -4.61 -16.42 15.24
C PRO A 238 -5.72 -17.32 15.80
N ALA A 239 -5.63 -18.63 15.55
CA ALA A 239 -6.44 -19.60 16.27
C ALA A 239 -6.10 -19.50 17.76
N LYS A 240 -7.13 -19.45 18.62
CA LYS A 240 -6.95 -19.52 20.08
C LYS A 240 -6.52 -20.91 20.51
#